data_AF-A0A2Z4L7T4-F1
#
_entry.id   AF-A0A2Z4L7T4-F1
#
_cell.length_a   1.000
_cell.length_b   1.000
_cell.length_c   1.000
_cell.angle_alpha   90.00
_cell.angle_beta   90.00
_cell.angle_gamma   90.00
#
_symmetry.space_group_name_H-M   'P 1'
#
loop_
_entity.id
_entity.type
_entity.pdbx_description
1 polymer ?
#
loop_
_entity_poly.entity_id
_entity_poly.type
_entity_poly.pdbx_seq_one_letter_code
_entity_poly.pdbx_strand_id
1 'polypeptide(L)'
;MTSNAEKEFLSKAQKEVQQRIKKENKELETLHVEEKELTDAIEGYSKFYDDLVKFLQESSNDFNIEIEDLPRYFKSNINEVYRNYVQIKQDALDEIQVLEKYIIKNKRDLNNTQRTLKFYRSQYMDSDFFEECLPLVEIYEEKISIYENNEKNSLLIIEKLKEILKKLKDWK
;
A
#
# COMPACT_ATOMS: atom_id res chain seq x y z
N MET A 1 -46.90 -23.11 15.43
CA MET A 1 -46.97 -21.81 14.72
C MET A 1 -45.60 -21.13 14.55
N THR A 2 -44.48 -21.84 14.75
CA THR A 2 -43.09 -21.32 14.71
C THR A 2 -42.47 -21.27 13.30
N SER A 3 -42.93 -22.09 12.36
CA SER A 3 -42.33 -22.26 11.02
C SER A 3 -42.33 -21.02 10.12
N ASN A 4 -43.28 -20.09 10.23
CA ASN A 4 -43.32 -18.91 9.37
C ASN A 4 -42.38 -17.79 9.86
N ALA A 5 -42.26 -17.62 11.17
CA ALA A 5 -41.36 -16.62 11.76
C ALA A 5 -39.89 -16.99 11.53
N GLU A 6 -39.54 -18.27 11.64
CA GLU A 6 -38.19 -18.80 11.33
C GLU A 6 -37.84 -18.60 9.85
N LYS A 7 -38.76 -18.90 8.93
CA LYS A 7 -38.56 -18.65 7.49
C LYS A 7 -38.38 -17.18 7.15
N GLU A 8 -39.15 -16.30 7.78
CA GLU A 8 -39.03 -14.85 7.57
C GLU A 8 -37.72 -14.30 8.14
N PHE A 9 -37.28 -14.81 9.29
CA PHE A 9 -35.98 -14.48 9.88
C PHE A 9 -34.82 -14.91 8.97
N LEU A 10 -34.81 -16.18 8.54
CA LEU A 10 -33.77 -16.70 7.64
C LEU A 10 -33.70 -15.91 6.33
N SER A 11 -34.85 -15.59 5.72
CA SER A 11 -34.89 -14.79 4.49
C SER A 11 -34.32 -13.38 4.68
N LYS A 12 -34.56 -12.73 5.83
CA LYS A 12 -33.99 -11.41 6.15
C LYS A 12 -32.48 -11.49 6.35
N ALA A 13 -32.02 -12.49 7.11
CA ALA A 13 -30.59 -12.71 7.35
C ALA A 13 -29.84 -12.98 6.03
N GLN A 14 -30.38 -13.83 5.15
CA GLN A 14 -29.79 -14.11 3.83
C GLN A 14 -29.65 -12.82 2.99
N LYS A 15 -30.69 -11.97 2.97
CA LYS A 15 -30.64 -10.69 2.24
C LYS A 15 -29.58 -9.75 2.81
N GLU A 16 -29.44 -9.69 4.12
CA GLU A 16 -28.43 -8.88 4.78
C GLU A 16 -27.01 -9.36 4.44
N VAL A 17 -26.77 -10.67 4.49
CA VAL A 17 -25.49 -11.28 4.09
C VAL A 17 -25.17 -11.00 2.63
N GLN A 18 -26.13 -11.16 1.71
CA GLN A 18 -25.92 -10.84 0.30
C GLN A 18 -25.60 -9.36 0.06
N GLN A 19 -26.24 -8.44 0.81
CA GLN A 19 -25.91 -7.02 0.74
C GLN A 19 -24.50 -6.76 1.27
N ARG A 20 -24.11 -7.44 2.35
CA ARG A 20 -22.77 -7.33 2.91
C ARG A 20 -21.71 -7.84 1.92
N ILE A 21 -21.91 -9.00 1.32
CA ILE A 21 -21.02 -9.56 0.29
C ILE A 21 -20.80 -8.55 -0.84
N LYS A 22 -21.88 -7.94 -1.36
CA LYS A 22 -21.78 -6.92 -2.41
C LYS A 22 -20.97 -5.69 -1.99
N LYS A 23 -21.12 -5.25 -0.74
CA LYS A 23 -20.37 -4.11 -0.21
C LYS A 23 -18.89 -4.47 -0.04
N GLU A 24 -18.61 -5.61 0.59
CA GLU A 24 -17.26 -6.07 0.88
C GLU A 24 -16.47 -6.36 -0.38
N ASN A 25 -17.10 -6.90 -1.44
CA ASN A 25 -16.45 -7.08 -2.74
C ASN A 25 -16.01 -5.75 -3.38
N LYS A 26 -16.79 -4.68 -3.26
CA LYS A 26 -16.36 -3.36 -3.76
C LYS A 26 -15.18 -2.80 -2.99
N GLU A 27 -15.17 -3.01 -1.67
CA GLU A 27 -14.03 -2.64 -0.84
C GLU A 27 -12.79 -3.48 -1.19
N LEU A 28 -12.96 -4.77 -1.45
CA LEU A 28 -11.90 -5.69 -1.88
C LEU A 28 -11.32 -5.28 -3.24
N GLU A 29 -12.15 -4.92 -4.22
CA GLU A 29 -11.70 -4.38 -5.51
C GLU A 29 -10.84 -3.11 -5.31
N THR A 30 -11.22 -2.24 -4.38
CA THR A 30 -10.44 -1.03 -4.06
C THR A 30 -9.09 -1.40 -3.47
N LEU A 31 -9.04 -2.39 -2.59
CA LEU A 31 -7.79 -2.86 -1.97
C LEU A 31 -6.85 -3.50 -2.99
N HIS A 32 -7.37 -4.23 -3.97
CA HIS A 32 -6.57 -4.77 -5.09
C HIS A 32 -5.92 -3.67 -5.93
N VAL A 33 -6.65 -2.57 -6.17
CA VAL A 33 -6.09 -1.41 -6.87
C VAL A 33 -4.96 -0.79 -6.04
N GLU A 34 -5.18 -0.58 -4.75
CA GLU A 34 -4.14 -0.06 -3.83
C GLU A 34 -2.89 -0.96 -3.80
N GLU A 35 -3.07 -2.29 -3.70
CA GLU A 35 -1.94 -3.25 -3.69
C GLU A 35 -1.12 -3.17 -4.97
N LYS A 36 -1.80 -3.06 -6.11
CA LYS A 36 -1.14 -2.89 -7.40
C LYS A 36 -0.38 -1.56 -7.47
N GLU A 37 -0.98 -0.45 -7.06
CA GLU A 37 -0.32 0.86 -7.05
C GLU A 37 0.94 0.85 -6.19
N LEU A 38 0.91 0.22 -5.01
CA LEU A 38 2.08 0.06 -4.15
C LEU A 38 3.15 -0.83 -4.81
N THR A 39 2.75 -1.90 -5.49
CA THR A 39 3.67 -2.79 -6.20
C THR A 39 4.35 -2.07 -7.37
N ASP A 40 3.59 -1.34 -8.18
CA ASP A 40 4.09 -0.55 -9.30
C ASP A 40 5.03 0.58 -8.79
N ALA A 41 4.71 1.18 -7.63
CA ALA A 41 5.56 2.19 -7.00
C ALA A 41 6.93 1.63 -6.57
N ILE A 42 7.00 0.40 -6.06
CA ILE A 42 8.28 -0.25 -5.73
C ILE A 42 9.19 -0.33 -6.95
N GLU A 43 8.65 -0.75 -8.10
CA GLU A 43 9.40 -0.81 -9.35
C GLU A 43 9.80 0.59 -9.81
N GLY A 44 8.88 1.55 -9.77
CA GLY A 44 9.12 2.95 -10.15
C GLY A 44 10.25 3.60 -9.35
N TYR A 45 10.22 3.48 -8.02
CA TYR A 45 11.27 4.05 -7.17
C TYR A 45 12.61 3.31 -7.30
N SER A 46 12.59 2.00 -7.52
CA SER A 46 13.82 1.23 -7.76
C SER A 46 14.49 1.67 -9.06
N LYS A 47 13.71 1.79 -10.14
CA LYS A 47 14.21 2.28 -11.43
C LYS A 47 14.76 3.70 -11.32
N PHE A 48 14.02 4.59 -10.64
CA PHE A 48 14.49 5.96 -10.41
C PHE A 48 15.81 5.99 -9.64
N TYR A 49 15.95 5.15 -8.61
CA TYR A 49 17.18 5.05 -7.85
C TYR A 49 18.37 4.62 -8.73
N ASP A 50 18.19 3.61 -9.57
CA ASP A 50 19.23 3.12 -10.47
C ASP A 50 19.62 4.19 -11.51
N ASP A 51 18.63 4.89 -12.08
CA ASP A 51 18.85 6.01 -13.00
C ASP A 51 19.61 7.15 -12.33
N LEU A 52 19.27 7.49 -11.08
CA LEU A 52 19.98 8.48 -10.28
C LEU A 52 21.43 8.07 -10.03
N VAL A 53 21.67 6.80 -9.66
CA VAL A 53 23.03 6.29 -9.44
C VAL A 53 23.85 6.37 -10.72
N LYS A 54 23.28 5.96 -11.85
CA LYS A 54 23.94 6.03 -13.16
C LYS A 54 24.27 7.46 -13.55
N PHE A 55 23.33 8.40 -13.40
CA PHE A 55 23.55 9.81 -13.67
C PHE A 55 24.70 10.39 -12.84
N LEU A 56 24.77 10.05 -11.54
CA LEU A 56 25.85 10.50 -10.66
C LEU A 56 27.20 9.91 -11.07
N GLN A 57 27.25 8.65 -11.50
CA GLN A 57 28.47 7.99 -11.98
C GLN A 57 28.97 8.59 -13.30
N GLU A 58 28.09 8.78 -14.27
CA GLU A 58 28.42 9.42 -15.56
C GLU A 58 28.95 10.83 -15.33
N SER A 59 28.26 11.61 -14.49
CA SER A 59 28.73 12.94 -14.09
C SER A 59 30.08 12.90 -13.38
N SER A 60 30.33 11.92 -12.51
CA SER A 60 31.63 11.79 -11.84
C SER A 60 32.76 11.47 -12.82
N ASN A 61 32.50 10.59 -13.79
CA ASN A 61 33.46 10.22 -14.84
C ASN A 61 33.79 11.38 -15.77
N ASP A 62 32.79 12.16 -16.19
CA ASP A 62 32.98 13.32 -17.08
C ASP A 62 33.90 14.38 -16.46
N PHE A 63 33.91 14.47 -15.13
CA PHE A 63 34.72 15.42 -14.37
C PHE A 63 35.99 14.80 -13.79
N ASN A 64 36.18 13.49 -13.95
CA ASN A 64 37.31 12.72 -13.45
C ASN A 64 37.59 12.94 -11.95
N ILE A 65 36.51 12.92 -11.16
CA ILE A 65 36.48 13.15 -9.70
C ILE A 65 35.54 12.14 -9.05
N GLU A 66 35.65 11.92 -7.74
CA GLU A 66 34.69 11.08 -7.03
C GLU A 66 33.30 11.70 -6.96
N ILE A 67 32.25 10.87 -6.85
CA ILE A 67 30.84 11.33 -6.77
C ILE A 67 30.64 12.31 -5.60
N GLU A 68 31.37 12.10 -4.49
CA GLU A 68 31.29 12.96 -3.30
C GLU A 68 31.91 14.35 -3.53
N ASP A 69 32.82 14.46 -4.50
CA ASP A 69 33.57 15.66 -4.85
C ASP A 69 32.96 16.45 -6.02
N LEU A 70 31.82 16.00 -6.56
CA LEU A 70 31.10 16.68 -7.65
C LEU A 70 30.89 18.17 -7.31
N PRO A 71 31.41 19.11 -8.12
CA PRO A 71 31.46 20.52 -7.76
C PRO A 71 30.08 21.08 -7.48
N ARG A 72 29.98 21.95 -6.46
CA ARG A 72 28.74 22.70 -6.18
C ARG A 72 28.23 23.48 -7.40
N TYR A 73 29.11 23.88 -8.32
CA TYR A 73 28.71 24.56 -9.56
C TYR A 73 28.08 23.63 -10.60
N PHE A 74 28.37 22.31 -10.56
CA PHE A 74 27.74 21.33 -11.46
C PHE A 74 26.26 21.12 -11.10
N LYS A 75 25.97 21.10 -9.80
CA LYS A 75 24.62 21.22 -9.23
C LYS A 75 23.91 22.50 -9.68
N SER A 76 24.63 23.61 -9.88
CA SER A 76 24.02 24.91 -10.22
C SER A 76 23.84 25.15 -11.73
N ASN A 77 24.65 24.51 -12.59
CA ASN A 77 24.64 24.73 -14.05
C ASN A 77 23.62 23.89 -14.81
N ILE A 78 22.98 22.92 -14.15
CA ILE A 78 21.83 22.19 -14.71
C ILE A 78 20.55 22.66 -13.99
N ASN A 79 20.23 23.95 -14.10
CA ASN A 79 19.17 24.61 -13.31
C ASN A 79 17.83 23.86 -13.29
N GLU A 80 17.44 23.23 -14.40
CA GLU A 80 16.20 22.45 -14.49
C GLU A 80 16.31 21.10 -13.78
N VAL A 81 17.36 20.32 -14.07
CA VAL A 81 17.61 19.02 -13.44
C VAL A 81 17.88 19.17 -11.93
N TYR A 82 18.55 20.25 -11.52
CA TYR A 82 18.80 20.56 -10.12
C TYR A 82 17.52 20.87 -9.35
N ARG A 83 16.66 21.74 -9.90
CA ARG A 83 15.35 22.03 -9.33
C ARG A 83 14.50 20.76 -9.25
N ASN A 84 14.57 19.91 -10.27
CA ASN A 84 13.88 18.62 -10.28
C ASN A 84 14.37 17.71 -9.14
N TYR A 85 15.68 17.59 -8.90
CA TYR A 85 16.18 16.75 -7.81
C TYR A 85 15.94 17.32 -6.40
N VAL A 86 15.95 18.64 -6.24
CA VAL A 86 15.52 19.28 -4.97
C VAL A 86 14.03 19.04 -4.73
N GLN A 87 13.19 19.15 -5.77
CA GLN A 87 11.77 18.85 -5.68
C GLN A 87 11.53 17.36 -5.35
N ILE A 88 12.21 16.45 -6.04
CA ILE A 88 12.12 15.00 -5.77
C ILE A 88 12.50 14.67 -4.33
N LYS A 89 13.47 15.36 -3.75
CA LYS A 89 13.83 15.20 -2.34
C LYS A 89 12.70 15.64 -1.41
N GLN A 90 12.03 16.75 -1.71
CA GLN A 90 10.87 17.20 -0.94
C GLN A 90 9.69 16.22 -1.09
N ASP A 91 9.37 15.82 -2.32
CA ASP A 91 8.31 14.87 -2.63
C ASP A 91 8.55 13.53 -1.92
N ALA A 92 9.79 13.04 -1.89
CA ALA A 92 10.14 11.81 -1.17
C ALA A 92 9.94 11.92 0.35
N LEU A 93 10.18 13.09 0.95
CA LEU A 93 9.91 13.32 2.38
C LEU A 93 8.40 13.35 2.65
N ASP A 94 7.63 14.01 1.80
CA ASP A 94 6.18 14.11 1.93
C ASP A 94 5.51 12.74 1.73
N GLU A 95 5.98 11.97 0.75
CA GLU A 95 5.53 10.61 0.48
C GLU A 95 5.79 9.66 1.66
N ILE A 96 6.99 9.72 2.27
CA ILE A 96 7.28 8.92 3.48
C ILE A 96 6.26 9.22 4.58
N GLN A 97 5.91 10.48 4.81
CA GLN A 97 4.93 10.84 5.83
C GLN A 97 3.52 10.34 5.49
N VAL A 98 3.14 10.35 4.22
CA VAL A 98 1.86 9.81 3.74
C VAL A 98 1.83 8.29 3.96
N LEU A 99 2.88 7.57 3.57
CA LEU A 99 2.99 6.13 3.74
C LEU A 99 3.02 5.70 5.22
N GLU A 100 3.70 6.45 6.09
CA GLU A 100 3.68 6.19 7.53
C GLU A 100 2.27 6.33 8.13
N LYS A 101 1.50 7.34 7.71
CA LYS A 101 0.08 7.49 8.09
C LYS A 101 -0.78 6.37 7.52
N TYR A 102 -0.52 5.97 6.28
CA TYR A 102 -1.22 4.86 5.62
C TYR A 102 -1.00 3.56 6.39
N ILE A 103 0.23 3.21 6.77
CA ILE A 103 0.55 2.00 7.56
C ILE A 103 -0.26 1.96 8.87
N ILE A 104 -0.38 3.10 9.57
CA ILE A 104 -1.17 3.17 10.81
C ILE A 104 -2.66 2.89 10.54
N LYS A 105 -3.22 3.46 9.46
CA LYS A 105 -4.60 3.20 9.05
C LYS A 105 -4.78 1.73 8.68
N ASN A 106 -3.89 1.21 7.83
CA ASN A 106 -3.87 -0.18 7.35
C ASN A 106 -3.88 -1.18 8.52
N LYS A 107 -3.06 -0.95 9.55
CA LYS A 107 -3.06 -1.77 10.78
C LYS A 107 -4.39 -1.77 11.52
N ARG A 108 -5.08 -0.63 11.59
CA ARG A 108 -6.40 -0.54 12.24
C ARG A 108 -7.43 -1.35 11.44
N ASP A 109 -7.40 -1.21 10.12
CA ASP A 109 -8.33 -1.88 9.22
C ASP A 109 -8.09 -3.39 9.20
N LEU A 110 -6.83 -3.84 9.21
CA LEU A 110 -6.45 -5.25 9.39
C LEU A 110 -7.03 -5.83 10.69
N ASN A 111 -6.81 -5.16 11.82
CA ASN A 111 -7.32 -5.62 13.12
C ASN A 111 -8.86 -5.70 13.15
N ASN A 112 -9.54 -4.72 12.55
CA ASN A 112 -11.00 -4.72 12.44
C ASN A 112 -11.50 -5.88 11.56
N THR A 113 -10.79 -6.15 10.46
CA THR A 113 -11.10 -7.23 9.52
C THR A 113 -10.91 -8.60 10.18
N GLN A 114 -9.80 -8.82 10.90
CA GLN A 114 -9.56 -10.04 11.67
C GLN A 114 -10.63 -10.30 12.74
N ARG A 115 -11.07 -9.26 13.45
CA ARG A 115 -12.17 -9.37 14.42
C ARG A 115 -13.48 -9.77 13.75
N THR A 116 -13.76 -9.18 12.59
CA THR A 116 -14.96 -9.45 11.80
C THR A 116 -14.95 -10.88 11.27
N LEU A 117 -13.82 -11.35 10.73
CA LEU A 117 -13.63 -12.74 10.31
C LEU A 117 -13.87 -13.72 11.47
N LYS A 118 -13.33 -13.42 12.66
CA LYS A 118 -13.56 -14.26 13.85
C LYS A 118 -15.03 -14.35 14.23
N PHE A 119 -15.78 -13.26 14.08
CA PHE A 119 -17.23 -13.24 14.31
C PHE A 119 -17.96 -14.13 13.31
N TYR A 120 -17.72 -13.99 12.00
CA TYR A 120 -18.38 -14.83 10.99
C TYR A 120 -18.00 -16.31 11.13
N ARG A 121 -16.74 -16.61 11.43
CA ARG A 121 -16.34 -18.00 11.72
C ARG A 121 -17.05 -18.54 12.96
N SER A 122 -17.17 -17.78 14.05
CA SER A 122 -17.77 -18.29 15.30
C SER A 122 -19.29 -18.41 15.28
N GLN A 123 -20.00 -17.55 14.55
CA GLN A 123 -21.46 -17.56 14.50
C GLN A 123 -22.00 -18.68 13.61
N TYR A 124 -21.22 -19.10 12.62
CA TYR A 124 -21.80 -19.86 11.52
C TYR A 124 -21.24 -21.27 11.37
N MET A 125 -20.11 -21.65 11.99
CA MET A 125 -19.51 -23.01 11.85
C MET A 125 -20.48 -24.18 12.14
N ASP A 126 -21.50 -23.97 12.98
CA ASP A 126 -22.44 -25.02 13.40
C ASP A 126 -23.91 -24.76 12.94
N SER A 127 -24.12 -23.83 12.00
CA SER A 127 -25.47 -23.43 11.55
C SER A 127 -25.77 -23.85 10.11
N ASP A 128 -27.03 -24.14 9.81
CA ASP A 128 -27.55 -24.33 8.45
C ASP A 128 -27.36 -23.09 7.53
N PHE A 129 -26.96 -21.94 8.12
CA PHE A 129 -26.69 -20.66 7.46
C PHE A 129 -25.18 -20.48 7.11
N PHE A 130 -24.33 -21.46 7.45
CA PHE A 130 -22.88 -21.38 7.23
C PHE A 130 -22.49 -21.19 5.78
N GLU A 131 -23.08 -21.99 4.90
CA GLU A 131 -22.77 -21.98 3.47
C GLU A 131 -23.00 -20.61 2.84
N GLU A 132 -23.97 -19.85 3.37
CA GLU A 132 -24.33 -18.52 2.89
C GLU A 132 -23.34 -17.45 3.38
N CYS A 133 -22.69 -17.68 4.52
CA CYS A 133 -21.64 -16.82 5.06
C CYS A 133 -20.23 -17.17 4.57
N LEU A 134 -20.02 -18.35 4.00
CA LEU A 134 -18.70 -18.78 3.49
C LEU A 134 -18.06 -17.75 2.55
N PRO A 135 -18.77 -17.10 1.60
CA PRO A 135 -18.18 -16.05 0.78
C PRO A 135 -17.66 -14.85 1.58
N LEU A 136 -18.30 -14.49 2.69
CA LEU A 136 -17.79 -13.41 3.56
C LEU A 136 -16.48 -13.81 4.24
N VAL A 137 -16.36 -15.08 4.64
CA VAL A 137 -15.13 -15.62 5.24
C VAL A 137 -13.98 -15.51 4.24
N GLU A 138 -14.19 -15.97 3.00
CA GLU A 138 -13.20 -15.87 1.91
C GLU A 138 -12.79 -14.41 1.64
N ILE A 139 -13.76 -13.50 1.50
CA ILE A 139 -13.49 -12.07 1.28
C ILE A 139 -12.63 -11.49 2.41
N TYR A 140 -12.96 -11.77 3.67
CA TYR A 140 -12.19 -11.22 4.79
C TYR A 140 -10.79 -11.82 4.91
N GLU A 141 -10.61 -13.10 4.59
CA GLU A 141 -9.28 -13.73 4.51
C GLU A 141 -8.41 -13.06 3.44
N GLU A 142 -9.00 -12.78 2.27
CA GLU A 142 -8.32 -12.08 1.19
C GLU A 142 -7.96 -10.64 1.57
N LYS A 143 -8.89 -9.89 2.15
CA LYS A 143 -8.61 -8.53 2.67
C LYS A 143 -7.46 -8.54 3.68
N ILE A 144 -7.40 -9.53 4.57
CA ILE A 144 -6.31 -9.67 5.54
C ILE A 144 -4.97 -9.84 4.82
N SER A 145 -4.90 -10.72 3.83
CA SER A 145 -3.69 -10.94 3.03
C SER A 145 -3.24 -9.64 2.33
N ILE A 146 -4.18 -8.91 1.73
CA ILE A 146 -3.86 -7.64 1.04
C ILE A 146 -3.36 -6.60 2.03
N TYR A 147 -4.00 -6.44 3.20
CA TYR A 147 -3.53 -5.50 4.20
C TYR A 147 -2.11 -5.82 4.70
N GLU A 148 -1.79 -7.11 4.91
CA GLU A 148 -0.44 -7.53 5.30
C GLU A 148 0.59 -7.22 4.20
N ASN A 149 0.25 -7.47 2.94
CA ASN A 149 1.08 -7.13 1.78
C ASN A 149 1.26 -5.62 1.63
N ASN A 150 0.20 -4.82 1.78
CA ASN A 150 0.25 -3.37 1.66
C ASN A 150 1.14 -2.73 2.73
N GLU A 151 1.12 -3.25 3.97
CA GLU A 151 2.06 -2.81 5.00
C GLU A 151 3.50 -3.10 4.58
N LYS A 152 3.78 -4.33 4.12
CA LYS A 152 5.13 -4.73 3.68
C LYS A 152 5.60 -3.87 2.51
N ASN A 153 4.76 -3.66 1.50
CA ASN A 153 5.09 -2.87 0.32
C ASN A 153 5.34 -1.41 0.68
N SER A 154 4.51 -0.82 1.54
CA SER A 154 4.72 0.55 2.04
C SER A 154 6.07 0.71 2.74
N LEU A 155 6.47 -0.26 3.56
CA LEU A 155 7.78 -0.25 4.22
C LEU A 155 8.95 -0.33 3.22
N LEU A 156 8.84 -1.19 2.20
CA LEU A 156 9.84 -1.29 1.14
C LEU A 156 9.99 0.03 0.35
N ILE A 157 8.86 0.69 0.05
CA ILE A 157 8.87 2.01 -0.59
C ILE A 157 9.58 3.03 0.30
N ILE A 158 9.24 3.09 1.59
CA ILE A 158 9.88 4.02 2.55
C ILE A 158 11.40 3.79 2.60
N GLU A 159 11.85 2.54 2.62
CA GLU A 159 13.28 2.20 2.59
C GLU A 159 13.95 2.72 1.31
N LYS A 160 13.33 2.49 0.15
CA LYS A 160 13.85 2.98 -1.13
C LYS A 160 13.91 4.51 -1.20
N LEU A 161 12.86 5.19 -0.72
CA LEU A 161 12.83 6.65 -0.62
C LEU A 161 13.94 7.18 0.30
N LYS A 162 14.22 6.51 1.43
CA LYS A 162 15.35 6.87 2.31
C LYS A 162 16.71 6.72 1.61
N GLU A 163 16.88 5.69 0.77
CA GLU A 163 18.10 5.53 -0.05
C GLU A 163 18.26 6.67 -1.06
N ILE A 164 17.18 7.05 -1.74
CA ILE A 164 17.14 8.20 -2.66
C ILE A 164 17.52 9.48 -1.91
N LEU A 165 16.90 9.75 -0.77
CA LEU A 165 17.19 10.92 0.06
C LEU A 165 18.65 10.97 0.50
N LYS A 166 19.25 9.82 0.85
CA LYS A 166 20.66 9.73 1.22
C LYS A 166 21.58 10.10 0.05
N LYS A 167 21.26 9.69 -1.17
CA LYS A 167 22.00 10.08 -2.39
C LYS A 167 21.84 11.59 -2.69
N LEU A 168 20.67 12.15 -2.40
CA LEU A 168 20.35 13.56 -2.60
C LEU A 168 20.65 14.46 -1.38
N LYS A 169 21.42 13.98 -0.38
CA LYS A 169 21.63 14.70 0.90
C LYS A 169 22.19 16.12 0.71
N ASP A 170 23.12 16.28 -0.24
CA ASP A 170 23.85 17.54 -0.50
C ASP A 170 23.25 18.36 -1.66
N TRP A 171 22.02 18.04 -2.07
CA TRP A 171 21.24 18.79 -3.05
C TRP A 171 20.27 19.68 -2.25
N LYS A 172 20.43 21.01 -2.37
CA LYS A 172 19.74 22.06 -1.57
C LYS A 172 19.40 23.31 -2.37
#